data_AF-A0A847AUN5-F1
#
_entry.id   AF-A0A847AUN5-F1
#
_cell.length_a   1.000
_cell.length_b   1.000
_cell.length_c   1.000
_cell.angle_alpha   90.00
_cell.angle_beta   90.00
_cell.angle_gamma   90.00
#
_symmetry.space_group_name_H-M   'P 1'
#
loop_
_entity.id
_entity.type
_entity.pdbx_description
1 polymer ?
#
loop_
_entity_poly.entity_id
_entity_poly.type
_entity_poly.pdbx_seq_one_letter_code
_entity_poly.pdbx_strand_id
1 'polypeptide(L)'
;MLLFRMGPRYLFFRTENIDETSNFLEVKLGGETIDFMEGFEKASENSTLCFITDTHHDKTRVEDAKKIVLINDVASVILSSIINNNACDTLNRIDMGPSFIVMRAAGNEDELVDKLKEIFSGEEVKLIEGIGIGEKDDTIIAFTNKAITGSVASSDFLNKMILIHKPSAEVREKLRLEGLRLITQSLNDNHWFELRINIYDSEGKYQENYERLMYIMSKLEVGMILGESWTKDYAVLLYSVMTYQVRLFTFTTPQEV
;
A
#
# COMPACT_ATOMS: atom_id res chain seq x y z
N MET A 1 0.72 7.78 10.72
CA MET A 1 1.45 6.67 10.08
C MET A 1 0.46 5.58 9.68
N LEU A 2 0.54 5.11 8.43
CA LEU A 2 -0.19 3.95 7.94
C LEU A 2 0.66 2.69 8.18
N LEU A 3 0.06 1.64 8.74
CA LEU A 3 0.76 0.37 8.97
C LEU A 3 0.67 -0.54 7.74
N PHE A 4 -0.47 -0.48 7.05
CA PHE A 4 -0.70 -1.19 5.80
C PHE A 4 -1.77 -0.44 4.99
N ARG A 5 -1.82 -0.71 3.69
CA ARG A 5 -2.90 -0.29 2.78
C ARG A 5 -3.23 -1.39 1.79
N MET A 6 -4.33 -1.21 1.06
CA MET A 6 -4.57 -2.05 -0.12
C MET A 6 -3.59 -1.69 -1.24
N GLY A 7 -3.23 -2.68 -2.04
CA GLY A 7 -2.57 -2.49 -3.33
C GLY A 7 -3.56 -2.49 -4.49
N PRO A 8 -3.05 -2.57 -5.72
CA PRO A 8 -3.91 -2.68 -6.89
C PRO A 8 -4.79 -3.91 -6.87
N ARG A 9 -5.86 -3.84 -7.67
CA ARG A 9 -6.67 -5.01 -8.02
C ARG A 9 -6.15 -5.62 -9.32
N TYR A 10 -6.33 -6.92 -9.46
CA TYR A 10 -5.97 -7.67 -10.66
C TYR A 10 -7.22 -8.21 -11.33
N LEU A 11 -7.42 -7.87 -12.60
CA LEU A 11 -8.49 -8.41 -13.44
C LEU A 11 -7.89 -9.10 -14.65
N PHE A 12 -8.30 -10.34 -14.91
CA PHE A 12 -7.84 -11.16 -16.01
C PHE A 12 -8.96 -11.30 -17.04
N PHE A 13 -8.80 -10.62 -18.16
CA PHE A 13 -9.73 -10.59 -19.28
C PHE A 13 -9.38 -11.71 -20.25
N ARG A 14 -10.29 -12.69 -20.39
CA ARG A 14 -10.17 -13.79 -21.35
C ARG A 14 -10.97 -13.42 -22.58
N THR A 15 -10.29 -13.25 -23.70
CA THR A 15 -10.90 -12.80 -24.95
C THR A 15 -10.17 -13.33 -26.18
N GLU A 16 -10.90 -13.57 -27.26
CA GLU A 16 -10.32 -13.76 -28.60
C GLU A 16 -9.98 -12.42 -29.27
N ASN A 17 -10.61 -11.32 -28.84
CA ASN A 17 -10.50 -9.98 -29.41
C ASN A 17 -9.59 -9.07 -28.54
N ILE A 18 -8.32 -9.45 -28.44
CA ILE A 18 -7.33 -8.81 -27.54
C ILE A 18 -7.16 -7.32 -27.83
N ASP A 19 -7.03 -6.95 -29.11
CA ASP A 19 -6.82 -5.55 -29.50
C ASP A 19 -8.05 -4.68 -29.27
N GLU A 20 -9.24 -5.22 -29.54
CA GLU A 20 -10.51 -4.52 -29.31
C GLU A 20 -10.75 -4.28 -27.82
N THR A 21 -10.49 -5.30 -26.99
CA THR A 21 -10.57 -5.19 -25.53
C THR A 21 -9.58 -4.17 -25.00
N SER A 22 -8.31 -4.21 -25.45
CA SER A 22 -7.29 -3.23 -25.05
C SER A 22 -7.71 -1.81 -25.41
N ASN A 23 -8.17 -1.61 -26.65
CA ASN A 23 -8.61 -0.31 -27.15
C ASN A 23 -9.83 0.22 -26.38
N PHE A 24 -10.76 -0.66 -25.97
CA PHE A 24 -11.86 -0.27 -25.09
C PHE A 24 -11.34 0.24 -23.74
N LEU A 25 -10.46 -0.51 -23.08
CA LEU A 25 -9.89 -0.13 -21.78
C LEU A 25 -9.11 1.20 -21.87
N GLU A 26 -8.33 1.39 -22.94
CA GLU A 26 -7.55 2.61 -23.17
C GLU A 26 -8.45 3.82 -23.47
N VAL A 27 -9.31 3.72 -24.49
CA VAL A 27 -10.07 4.88 -25.01
C VAL A 27 -11.28 5.22 -24.15
N LYS A 28 -11.99 4.22 -23.61
CA LYS A 28 -13.22 4.47 -22.84
C LYS A 28 -12.96 4.65 -21.36
N LEU A 29 -11.95 3.97 -20.80
CA LEU A 29 -11.65 4.01 -19.37
C LEU A 29 -10.35 4.78 -19.06
N GLY A 30 -9.71 5.38 -20.06
CA GLY A 30 -8.48 6.15 -19.86
C GLY A 30 -7.30 5.29 -19.41
N GLY A 31 -7.29 4.01 -19.78
CA GLY A 31 -6.21 3.08 -19.45
C GLY A 31 -4.91 3.37 -20.18
N GLU A 32 -3.80 2.95 -19.58
CA GLU A 32 -2.44 3.04 -20.13
C GLU A 32 -1.92 1.62 -20.37
N THR A 33 -1.58 1.27 -21.62
CA THR A 33 -0.87 0.02 -21.91
C THR A 33 0.53 0.08 -21.32
N ILE A 34 0.90 -0.92 -20.52
CA ILE A 34 2.12 -0.85 -19.71
C ILE A 34 2.72 -2.24 -19.48
N ASP A 35 4.01 -2.31 -19.15
CA ASP A 35 4.60 -3.55 -18.61
C ASP A 35 4.10 -3.83 -17.19
N PHE A 36 4.11 -5.10 -16.77
CA PHE A 36 3.68 -5.48 -15.43
C PHE A 36 4.45 -4.75 -14.33
N MET A 37 5.78 -4.68 -14.40
CA MET A 37 6.58 -4.11 -13.31
C MET A 37 6.40 -2.60 -13.22
N GLU A 38 6.36 -1.92 -14.36
CA GLU A 38 6.11 -0.48 -14.43
C GLU A 38 4.67 -0.14 -13.98
N GLY A 39 3.69 -0.94 -14.39
CA GLY A 39 2.29 -0.80 -13.98
C GLY A 39 2.10 -1.02 -12.49
N PHE A 40 2.75 -2.04 -11.92
CA PHE A 40 2.72 -2.32 -10.48
C PHE A 40 3.31 -1.16 -9.66
N GLU A 41 4.40 -0.57 -10.13
CA GLU A 41 5.04 0.58 -9.47
C GLU A 41 4.17 1.84 -9.50
N LYS A 42 3.51 2.14 -10.63
CA LYS A 42 2.58 3.28 -10.75
C LYS A 42 1.28 3.07 -9.98
N ALA A 43 0.87 1.82 -9.77
CA ALA A 43 -0.44 1.50 -9.24
C ALA A 43 -0.63 1.85 -7.76
N SER A 44 -1.85 2.27 -7.43
CA SER A 44 -2.27 2.60 -6.07
C SER A 44 -3.40 1.66 -5.60
N GLU A 45 -3.93 1.92 -4.40
CA GLU A 45 -5.14 1.22 -3.90
C GLU A 45 -6.40 1.48 -4.75
N ASN A 46 -6.38 2.56 -5.54
CA ASN A 46 -7.46 2.97 -6.43
C ASN A 46 -7.18 2.60 -7.89
N SER A 47 -6.21 1.74 -8.14
CA SER A 47 -5.84 1.30 -9.49
C SER A 47 -6.14 -0.18 -9.68
N THR A 48 -6.39 -0.56 -10.93
CA THR A 48 -6.58 -1.95 -11.36
C THR A 48 -5.66 -2.25 -12.53
N LEU A 49 -4.92 -3.34 -12.44
CA LEU A 49 -4.16 -3.89 -13.55
C LEU A 49 -5.03 -4.92 -14.28
N CYS A 50 -5.29 -4.66 -15.55
CA CYS A 50 -6.09 -5.49 -16.43
C CYS A 50 -5.18 -6.31 -17.34
N PHE A 51 -5.11 -7.61 -17.11
CA PHE A 51 -4.35 -8.56 -17.89
C PHE A 51 -5.24 -9.13 -18.99
N ILE A 52 -4.91 -8.88 -20.25
CA ILE A 52 -5.66 -9.39 -21.39
C ILE A 52 -4.94 -10.63 -21.91
N THR A 53 -5.62 -11.76 -21.88
CA THR A 53 -5.10 -13.07 -22.30
C THR A 53 -6.03 -13.70 -23.33
N ASP A 54 -5.61 -14.83 -23.91
CA ASP A 54 -6.55 -15.68 -24.64
C ASP A 54 -7.44 -16.51 -23.70
N THR A 55 -8.32 -17.31 -24.31
CA THR A 55 -9.43 -18.01 -23.67
C THR A 55 -9.05 -19.37 -23.08
N HIS A 56 -7.84 -19.88 -23.32
CA HIS A 56 -7.48 -21.26 -22.98
C HIS A 56 -6.91 -21.41 -21.56
N HIS A 57 -6.73 -20.30 -20.84
CA HIS A 57 -6.10 -20.29 -19.53
C HIS A 57 -7.15 -20.36 -18.40
N ASP A 58 -7.06 -21.41 -17.58
CA ASP A 58 -7.88 -21.54 -16.37
C ASP A 58 -7.33 -20.72 -15.21
N LYS A 59 -6.00 -20.57 -15.11
CA LYS A 59 -5.33 -19.85 -14.01
C LYS A 59 -4.99 -18.41 -14.34
N THR A 60 -5.02 -17.54 -13.32
CA THR A 60 -4.77 -16.09 -13.37
C THR A 60 -3.27 -15.75 -13.31
N ARG A 61 -2.50 -16.17 -14.31
CA ARG A 61 -1.06 -15.91 -14.39
C ARG A 61 -0.72 -14.63 -15.15
N VAL A 62 0.27 -13.90 -14.65
CA VAL A 62 0.76 -12.66 -15.27
C VAL A 62 1.45 -12.94 -16.61
N GLU A 63 2.17 -14.05 -16.70
CA GLU A 63 2.98 -14.43 -17.86
C GLU A 63 2.13 -14.79 -19.09
N ASP A 64 0.85 -15.12 -18.88
CA ASP A 64 -0.10 -15.44 -19.94
C ASP A 64 -0.71 -14.17 -20.58
N ALA A 65 -0.41 -12.98 -20.04
CA ALA A 65 -0.91 -11.72 -20.54
C ALA A 65 -0.24 -11.32 -21.86
N LYS A 66 -1.07 -11.11 -22.89
CA LYS A 66 -0.62 -10.56 -24.18
C LYS A 66 -0.54 -9.04 -24.15
N LYS A 67 -1.39 -8.41 -23.35
CA LYS A 67 -1.37 -6.96 -23.05
C LYS A 67 -1.76 -6.74 -21.59
N ILE A 68 -1.18 -5.72 -20.98
CA ILE A 68 -1.54 -5.26 -19.64
C ILE A 68 -1.91 -3.79 -19.75
N VAL A 69 -3.06 -3.44 -19.18
CA VAL A 69 -3.57 -2.06 -19.15
C VAL A 69 -3.73 -1.66 -17.70
N LEU A 70 -3.07 -0.57 -17.29
CA LEU A 70 -3.28 0.06 -16.00
C LEU A 70 -4.44 1.04 -16.11
N ILE A 71 -5.42 0.92 -15.22
CA ILE A 71 -6.54 1.83 -15.12
C ILE A 71 -6.57 2.40 -13.70
N ASN A 72 -6.63 3.73 -13.58
CA ASN A 72 -6.70 4.42 -12.29
C ASN A 72 -8.14 4.48 -11.75
N ASP A 73 -8.81 3.33 -11.76
CA ASP A 73 -10.11 3.10 -11.18
C ASP A 73 -10.18 1.72 -10.50
N VAL A 74 -11.12 1.57 -9.58
CA VAL A 74 -11.39 0.29 -8.91
C VAL A 74 -12.09 -0.70 -9.83
N ALA A 75 -11.84 -2.00 -9.63
CA ALA A 75 -12.38 -3.08 -10.45
C ALA A 75 -13.90 -3.02 -10.66
N SER A 76 -14.69 -2.61 -9.67
CA SER A 76 -16.14 -2.49 -9.79
C SER A 76 -16.59 -1.42 -10.79
N VAL A 77 -15.86 -0.31 -10.90
CA VAL A 77 -16.13 0.77 -11.87
C VAL A 77 -15.83 0.28 -13.28
N ILE A 78 -14.73 -0.45 -13.46
CA ILE A 78 -14.34 -1.06 -14.74
C ILE A 78 -15.41 -2.07 -15.20
N LEU A 79 -15.78 -3.00 -14.32
CA LEU A 79 -16.81 -4.01 -14.59
C LEU A 79 -18.18 -3.38 -14.91
N SER A 80 -18.59 -2.36 -14.16
CA SER A 80 -19.82 -1.59 -14.44
C SER A 80 -19.76 -0.93 -15.81
N SER A 81 -18.61 -0.35 -16.18
CA SER A 81 -18.44 0.33 -17.46
C SER A 81 -18.50 -0.63 -18.65
N ILE A 82 -17.98 -1.86 -18.50
CA ILE A 82 -18.10 -2.91 -19.51
C ILE A 82 -19.56 -3.25 -19.77
N ILE A 83 -20.33 -3.47 -18.69
CA ILE A 83 -21.77 -3.78 -18.77
C ILE A 83 -22.53 -2.63 -19.43
N ASN A 84 -22.32 -1.39 -18.96
CA ASN A 84 -23.08 -0.23 -19.43
C ASN A 84 -22.75 0.19 -20.86
N ASN A 85 -21.59 -0.20 -21.40
CA ASN A 85 -21.21 0.03 -22.79
C ASN A 85 -21.49 -1.18 -23.70
N ASN A 86 -22.13 -2.23 -23.20
CA ASN A 86 -22.36 -3.49 -23.91
C ASN A 86 -21.07 -4.11 -24.49
N ALA A 87 -19.93 -3.93 -23.82
CA ALA A 87 -18.65 -4.47 -24.26
C ALA A 87 -18.50 -5.97 -23.93
N CYS A 88 -19.49 -6.58 -23.26
CA CYS A 88 -19.49 -7.99 -22.89
C CYS A 88 -19.37 -8.95 -24.09
N ASP A 89 -19.88 -8.57 -25.27
CA ASP A 89 -19.84 -9.42 -26.47
C ASP A 89 -18.40 -9.65 -26.98
N THR A 90 -17.46 -8.80 -26.56
CA THR A 90 -16.04 -8.92 -26.89
C THR A 90 -15.26 -9.78 -25.89
N LEU A 91 -15.90 -10.26 -24.82
CA LEU A 91 -15.26 -10.94 -23.69
C LEU A 91 -15.85 -12.33 -23.47
N ASN A 92 -14.99 -13.32 -23.26
CA ASN A 92 -15.43 -14.67 -22.90
C ASN A 92 -15.61 -14.80 -21.38
N ARG A 93 -14.67 -14.26 -20.60
CA ARG A 93 -14.68 -14.31 -19.13
C ARG A 93 -13.80 -13.21 -18.54
N ILE A 94 -14.14 -12.76 -17.34
CA ILE A 94 -13.24 -11.93 -16.52
C ILE A 94 -13.08 -12.62 -15.17
N ASP A 95 -11.84 -12.87 -14.78
CA ASP A 95 -11.49 -13.45 -13.48
C ASP A 95 -10.82 -12.38 -12.59
N MET A 96 -11.10 -12.41 -11.29
CA MET A 96 -10.38 -11.59 -10.32
C MET A 96 -9.17 -12.36 -9.80
N GLY A 97 -8.01 -11.73 -9.80
CA GLY A 97 -6.82 -12.26 -9.12
C GLY A 97 -6.87 -12.04 -7.61
N PRO A 98 -5.80 -12.44 -6.90
CA PRO A 98 -5.72 -12.27 -5.46
C PRO A 98 -5.72 -10.79 -5.06
N SER A 99 -6.22 -10.52 -3.87
CA SER A 99 -6.10 -9.18 -3.29
C SER A 99 -4.65 -8.88 -2.92
N PHE A 100 -4.24 -7.62 -3.02
CA PHE A 100 -2.89 -7.20 -2.64
C PHE A 100 -2.92 -6.26 -1.44
N ILE A 101 -2.07 -6.46 -0.45
CA ILE A 101 -1.87 -5.59 0.70
C ILE A 101 -0.39 -5.18 0.71
N VAL A 102 -0.14 -3.88 0.89
CA VAL A 102 1.20 -3.35 1.15
C VAL A 102 1.29 -3.06 2.64
N MET A 103 2.22 -3.70 3.33
CA MET A 103 2.46 -3.53 4.76
C MET A 103 3.84 -2.93 5.00
N ARG A 104 3.89 -1.98 5.94
CA ARG A 104 5.13 -1.39 6.38
C ARG A 104 5.88 -2.34 7.31
N ALA A 105 7.17 -2.52 7.05
CA ALA A 105 8.09 -3.27 7.87
C ALA A 105 9.09 -2.30 8.55
N ALA A 106 9.44 -2.59 9.80
CA ALA A 106 10.43 -1.83 10.56
C ALA A 106 11.18 -2.77 11.49
N GLY A 107 12.48 -2.51 11.70
CA GLY A 107 13.35 -3.37 12.48
C GLY A 107 13.73 -4.66 11.73
N ASN A 108 13.53 -5.80 12.37
CA ASN A 108 13.77 -7.13 11.81
C ASN A 108 12.61 -7.56 10.90
N GLU A 109 12.79 -7.33 9.60
CA GLU A 109 11.76 -7.58 8.60
C GLU A 109 11.45 -9.08 8.43
N ASP A 110 12.46 -9.96 8.51
CA ASP A 110 12.27 -11.42 8.44
C ASP A 110 11.41 -11.93 9.62
N GLU A 111 11.63 -11.41 10.82
CA GLU A 111 10.83 -11.79 12.00
C GLU A 111 9.36 -11.36 11.86
N LEU A 112 9.10 -10.19 11.26
CA LEU A 112 7.73 -9.75 10.96
C LEU A 112 7.06 -10.70 9.97
N VAL A 113 7.77 -11.08 8.91
CA VAL A 113 7.29 -12.01 7.87
C VAL A 113 6.95 -13.37 8.49
N ASP A 114 7.84 -13.93 9.31
CA ASP A 114 7.63 -15.24 9.94
C ASP A 114 6.44 -15.24 10.92
N LYS A 115 6.27 -14.19 11.73
CA LYS A 115 5.09 -14.06 12.61
C LYS A 115 3.79 -13.97 11.83
N LEU A 116 3.78 -13.25 10.71
CA LEU A 116 2.60 -13.14 9.86
C LEU A 116 2.29 -14.46 9.16
N LYS A 117 3.31 -15.20 8.71
CA LYS A 117 3.15 -16.56 8.17
C LYS A 117 2.51 -17.48 9.21
N GLU A 118 2.97 -17.44 10.46
CA GLU A 118 2.38 -18.24 11.55
C GLU A 118 0.90 -17.86 11.80
N ILE A 119 0.61 -16.57 11.96
CA ILE A 119 -0.75 -16.08 12.28
C ILE A 119 -1.77 -16.43 11.21
N PHE A 120 -1.38 -16.32 9.94
CA PHE A 120 -2.29 -16.52 8.81
C PHE A 120 -2.15 -17.90 8.16
N SER A 121 -1.21 -18.74 8.61
CA SER A 121 -0.82 -19.98 7.93
C SER A 121 -0.49 -19.72 6.45
N GLY A 122 0.24 -18.64 6.20
CA GLY A 122 0.55 -18.15 4.86
C GLY A 122 1.82 -18.78 4.27
N GLU A 123 1.90 -18.77 2.94
CA GLU A 123 3.00 -19.32 2.16
C GLU A 123 3.91 -18.19 1.66
N GLU A 124 5.22 -18.38 1.75
CA GLU A 124 6.18 -17.41 1.23
C GLU A 124 6.28 -17.54 -0.29
N VAL A 125 6.05 -16.44 -1.00
CA VAL A 125 6.01 -16.40 -2.47
C VAL A 125 6.73 -15.16 -2.99
N LYS A 126 7.09 -15.17 -4.27
CA LYS A 126 7.47 -13.96 -5.01
C LYS A 126 6.24 -13.28 -5.60
N LEU A 127 6.36 -12.03 -6.05
CA LEU A 127 5.25 -11.24 -6.60
C LEU A 127 4.48 -11.97 -7.72
N ILE A 128 5.17 -12.33 -8.80
CA ILE A 128 4.56 -12.95 -9.99
C ILE A 128 3.98 -14.33 -9.63
N GLU A 129 4.75 -15.13 -8.90
CA GLU A 129 4.35 -16.45 -8.43
C GLU A 129 3.10 -16.39 -7.53
N GLY A 130 3.07 -15.45 -6.58
CA GLY A 130 1.94 -15.23 -5.68
C GLY A 130 0.66 -14.86 -6.43
N ILE A 131 0.77 -14.01 -7.47
CA ILE A 131 -0.37 -13.67 -8.32
C ILE A 131 -0.84 -14.90 -9.11
N GLY A 132 0.08 -15.69 -9.66
CA GLY A 132 -0.27 -16.86 -10.46
C GLY A 132 -0.75 -18.10 -9.69
N ILE A 133 -0.43 -18.18 -8.39
CA ILE A 133 -0.94 -19.23 -7.49
C ILE A 133 -2.27 -18.81 -6.85
N GLY A 134 -2.35 -17.55 -6.42
CA GLY A 134 -3.52 -17.01 -5.73
C GLY A 134 -4.71 -16.76 -6.64
N GLU A 135 -5.91 -16.81 -6.06
CA GLU A 135 -7.17 -16.54 -6.75
C GLU A 135 -7.96 -15.45 -6.01
N LYS A 136 -9.16 -15.12 -6.50
CA LYS A 136 -10.02 -14.02 -5.99
C LYS A 136 -10.23 -13.97 -4.46
N ASP A 137 -10.22 -15.13 -3.80
CA ASP A 137 -10.48 -15.28 -2.37
C ASP A 137 -9.18 -15.35 -1.55
N ASP A 138 -8.03 -15.14 -2.18
CA ASP A 138 -6.72 -15.10 -1.56
C ASP A 138 -6.21 -13.66 -1.42
N THR A 139 -5.20 -13.48 -0.56
CA THR A 139 -4.56 -12.19 -0.30
C THR A 139 -3.05 -12.33 -0.25
N ILE A 140 -2.35 -11.49 -1.01
CA ILE A 140 -0.90 -11.33 -0.93
C ILE A 140 -0.59 -10.16 -0.02
N ILE A 141 0.33 -10.34 0.93
CA ILE A 141 0.95 -9.26 1.70
C ILE A 141 2.38 -9.06 1.19
N ALA A 142 2.66 -7.86 0.70
CA ALA A 142 3.99 -7.39 0.36
C ALA A 142 4.51 -6.42 1.43
N PHE A 143 5.83 -6.43 1.63
CA PHE A 143 6.48 -5.68 2.69
C PHE A 143 7.39 -4.60 2.12
N THR A 144 7.48 -3.46 2.80
CA THR A 144 8.44 -2.39 2.49
C THR A 144 8.78 -1.60 3.73
N ASN A 145 10.00 -1.07 3.82
CA ASN A 145 10.38 -0.11 4.88
C ASN A 145 10.11 1.35 4.49
N LYS A 146 9.61 1.61 3.28
CA LYS A 146 9.24 2.94 2.81
C LYS A 146 7.86 3.36 3.31
N ALA A 147 7.57 4.65 3.17
CA ALA A 147 6.22 5.18 3.39
C ALA A 147 5.25 4.60 2.35
N ILE A 148 4.04 4.26 2.78
CA ILE A 148 3.08 3.51 1.95
C ILE A 148 1.89 4.35 1.50
N THR A 149 1.77 5.61 1.90
CA THR A 149 0.75 6.57 1.43
C THR A 149 0.86 6.87 -0.06
N GLY A 150 2.04 6.68 -0.66
CA GLY A 150 2.29 6.90 -2.09
C GLY A 150 2.51 5.61 -2.88
N SER A 151 2.92 5.79 -4.14
CA SER A 151 3.55 4.72 -4.94
C SER A 151 4.82 4.26 -4.23
N VAL A 152 5.07 2.95 -4.29
CA VAL A 152 6.27 2.32 -3.75
C VAL A 152 6.98 1.70 -4.94
N ALA A 153 8.26 2.02 -5.11
CA ALA A 153 9.04 1.46 -6.21
C ALA A 153 9.09 -0.07 -6.10
N SER A 154 9.06 -0.75 -7.24
CA SER A 154 9.13 -2.22 -7.26
C SER A 154 10.37 -2.76 -6.53
N SER A 155 11.49 -2.02 -6.58
CA SER A 155 12.75 -2.34 -5.88
C SER A 155 12.74 -2.07 -4.37
N ASP A 156 11.79 -1.29 -3.87
CA ASP A 156 11.65 -0.95 -2.44
C ASP A 156 10.81 -2.00 -1.67
N PHE A 157 10.25 -2.98 -2.37
CA PHE A 157 9.62 -4.12 -1.75
C PHE A 157 10.66 -5.17 -1.35
N LEU A 158 10.38 -5.87 -0.26
CA LEU A 158 11.11 -7.06 0.09
C LEU A 158 10.90 -8.14 -0.97
N ASN A 159 11.94 -8.95 -1.23
CA ASN A 159 11.87 -10.07 -2.16
C ASN A 159 10.87 -11.16 -1.75
N LYS A 160 10.50 -11.20 -0.47
CA LYS A 160 9.59 -12.18 0.12
C LYS A 160 8.23 -11.54 0.36
N MET A 161 7.19 -12.16 -0.17
CA MET A 161 5.78 -11.84 0.11
C MET A 161 5.10 -13.04 0.75
N ILE A 162 3.92 -12.84 1.31
CA ILE A 162 3.12 -13.93 1.88
C ILE A 162 1.81 -14.05 1.10
N LEU A 163 1.52 -15.23 0.56
CA LEU A 163 0.21 -15.60 0.06
C LEU A 163 -0.61 -16.20 1.20
N ILE A 164 -1.82 -15.70 1.38
CA ILE A 164 -2.76 -16.14 2.41
C ILE A 164 -4.03 -16.61 1.71
N HIS A 165 -4.45 -17.84 1.97
CA HIS A 165 -5.68 -18.42 1.42
C HIS A 165 -6.94 -17.95 2.16
N LYS A 166 -7.09 -16.63 2.26
CA LYS A 166 -8.20 -15.94 2.94
C LYS A 166 -8.54 -14.62 2.25
N PRO A 167 -9.83 -14.23 2.24
CA PRO A 167 -10.25 -12.98 1.62
C PRO A 167 -9.64 -11.77 2.31
N SER A 168 -9.34 -10.72 1.53
CA SER A 168 -8.68 -9.52 2.08
C SER A 168 -9.47 -8.82 3.19
N ALA A 169 -10.77 -9.02 3.28
CA ALA A 169 -11.56 -8.47 4.39
C ALA A 169 -11.11 -9.03 5.75
N GLU A 170 -10.94 -10.36 5.84
CA GLU A 170 -10.52 -11.06 7.06
C GLU A 170 -9.06 -10.72 7.39
N VAL A 171 -8.18 -10.76 6.39
CA VAL A 171 -6.76 -10.43 6.56
C VAL A 171 -6.61 -8.99 7.05
N ARG A 172 -7.30 -8.03 6.42
CA ARG A 172 -7.28 -6.63 6.85
C ARG A 172 -7.79 -6.46 8.27
N GLU A 173 -8.91 -7.09 8.63
CA GLU A 173 -9.47 -6.98 9.97
C GLU A 173 -8.47 -7.42 11.04
N LYS A 174 -7.83 -8.56 10.82
CA LYS A 174 -6.80 -9.06 11.73
C LYS A 174 -5.56 -8.16 11.78
N LEU A 175 -5.11 -7.64 10.63
CA LEU A 175 -4.00 -6.68 10.58
C LEU A 175 -4.34 -5.35 11.30
N ARG A 176 -5.58 -4.87 11.28
CA ARG A 176 -5.96 -3.67 12.04
C ARG A 176 -5.82 -3.87 13.55
N LEU A 177 -6.14 -5.07 14.03
CA LEU A 177 -6.09 -5.41 15.45
C LEU A 177 -4.66 -5.67 15.94
N GLU A 178 -3.86 -6.37 15.13
CA GLU A 178 -2.56 -6.89 15.56
C GLU A 178 -1.36 -6.12 14.98
N GLY A 179 -1.57 -5.32 13.92
CA GLY A 179 -0.48 -4.78 13.09
C GLY A 179 0.52 -3.94 13.87
N LEU A 180 0.04 -3.08 14.77
CA LEU A 180 0.94 -2.25 15.60
C LEU A 180 1.76 -3.11 16.55
N ARG A 181 1.14 -4.14 17.15
CA ARG A 181 1.82 -5.10 18.04
C ARG A 181 2.90 -5.86 17.27
N LEU A 182 2.58 -6.36 16.09
CA LEU A 182 3.50 -7.12 15.25
C LEU A 182 4.72 -6.29 14.85
N ILE A 183 4.51 -5.07 14.35
CA ILE A 183 5.61 -4.15 14.01
C ILE A 183 6.45 -3.86 15.26
N THR A 184 5.81 -3.57 16.40
CA THR A 184 6.52 -3.27 17.66
C THR A 184 7.41 -4.42 18.11
N GLN A 185 6.92 -5.66 18.03
CA GLN A 185 7.67 -6.85 18.41
C GLN A 185 8.79 -7.23 17.43
N SER A 186 8.82 -6.61 16.25
CA SER A 186 9.88 -6.79 15.27
C SER A 186 10.91 -5.67 15.30
N LEU A 187 10.75 -4.64 16.16
CA LEU A 187 11.76 -3.60 16.32
C LEU A 187 13.00 -4.18 17.01
N ASN A 188 14.20 -3.81 16.55
CA ASN A 188 15.48 -4.35 17.06
C ASN A 188 15.61 -4.26 18.59
N ASP A 189 15.14 -3.15 19.18
CA ASP A 189 15.18 -2.92 20.62
C ASP A 189 13.77 -2.93 21.27
N ASN A 190 12.75 -3.42 20.56
CA ASN A 190 11.34 -3.49 21.02
C ASN A 190 10.76 -2.19 21.61
N HIS A 191 11.32 -1.03 21.28
CA HIS A 191 10.85 0.25 21.78
C HIS A 191 10.67 1.26 20.66
N TRP A 192 9.79 2.20 20.94
CA TRP A 192 9.53 3.37 20.13
C TRP A 192 10.19 4.57 20.80
N PHE A 193 10.60 5.55 20.01
CA PHE A 193 11.07 6.83 20.48
C PHE A 193 9.88 7.78 20.68
N GLU A 194 9.87 8.48 21.82
CA GLU A 194 9.01 9.63 22.04
C GLU A 194 9.82 10.90 21.83
N LEU A 195 9.52 11.65 20.77
CA LEU A 195 10.12 12.93 20.45
C LEU A 195 9.18 14.07 20.80
N ARG A 196 9.74 15.16 21.33
CA ARG A 196 9.03 16.41 21.59
C ARG A 196 9.56 17.47 20.65
N ILE A 197 8.72 17.90 19.73
CA ILE A 197 9.06 18.92 18.75
C ILE A 197 8.40 20.22 19.20
N ASN A 198 9.22 21.18 19.62
CA ASN A 198 8.76 22.50 20.01
C ASN A 198 8.87 23.46 18.82
N ILE A 199 7.77 24.09 18.45
CA ILE A 199 7.72 25.12 17.43
C ILE A 199 7.90 26.48 18.11
N TYR A 200 8.98 27.18 17.74
CA TYR A 200 9.28 28.54 18.17
C TYR A 200 8.98 29.49 17.02
N ASP A 201 8.19 30.53 17.26
CA ASP A 201 7.85 31.50 16.23
C ASP A 201 7.74 32.92 16.80
N SER A 202 8.67 33.77 16.39
CA SER A 202 8.68 35.19 16.78
C SER A 202 7.71 36.06 15.99
N GLU A 203 7.24 35.60 14.83
CA GLU A 203 6.29 36.32 13.96
C GLU A 203 4.82 35.93 14.23
N GLY A 204 4.58 34.94 15.09
CA GLY A 204 3.25 34.51 15.49
C GLY A 204 2.49 33.66 14.45
N LYS A 205 3.19 33.13 13.43
CA LYS A 205 2.65 32.25 12.37
C LYS A 205 2.68 30.76 12.78
N TYR A 206 2.35 30.47 14.04
CA TYR A 206 2.42 29.11 14.60
C TYR A 206 1.62 28.08 13.81
N GLN A 207 0.41 28.45 13.38
CA GLN A 207 -0.47 27.56 12.63
C GLN A 207 0.16 27.12 11.30
N GLU A 208 0.78 28.05 10.58
CA GLU A 208 1.44 27.78 9.29
C GLU A 208 2.64 26.83 9.48
N ASN A 209 3.44 27.06 10.53
CA ASN A 209 4.57 26.20 10.86
C ASN A 209 4.13 24.80 11.32
N TYR A 210 3.04 24.71 12.09
CA TYR A 210 2.42 23.46 12.46
C TYR A 210 1.90 22.69 11.24
N GLU A 211 1.17 23.35 10.33
CA GLU A 211 0.64 22.73 9.12
C GLU A 211 1.76 22.20 8.21
N ARG A 212 2.86 22.95 8.07
CA ARG A 212 4.06 22.49 7.35
C ARG A 212 4.68 21.25 7.99
N LEU A 213 4.81 21.25 9.32
CA LEU A 213 5.33 20.09 10.06
C LEU A 213 4.43 18.87 9.86
N MET A 214 3.12 19.03 10.04
CA MET A 214 2.15 17.95 9.86
C MET A 214 2.14 17.41 8.44
N TYR A 215 2.25 18.29 7.44
CA TYR A 215 2.35 17.89 6.04
C TYR A 215 3.56 16.99 5.81
N ILE A 216 4.76 17.42 6.21
CA ILE A 216 6.00 16.62 6.03
C ILE A 216 5.93 15.31 6.82
N MET A 217 5.49 15.35 8.08
CA MET A 217 5.30 14.18 8.94
C MET A 217 4.36 13.15 8.31
N SER A 218 3.28 13.62 7.67
CA SER A 218 2.30 12.74 7.02
C SER A 218 2.85 12.10 5.75
N LYS A 219 3.65 12.84 4.96
CA LYS A 219 4.23 12.36 3.70
C LYS A 219 5.37 11.37 3.91
N LEU A 220 6.21 11.61 4.92
CA LEU A 220 7.28 10.70 5.29
C LEU A 220 6.80 9.56 6.20
N GLU A 221 5.58 9.69 6.73
CA GLU A 221 4.99 8.78 7.70
C GLU A 221 5.94 8.45 8.86
N VAL A 222 6.62 9.46 9.39
CA VAL A 222 7.68 9.27 10.40
C VAL A 222 7.15 8.65 11.68
N GLY A 223 5.85 8.80 11.99
CA GLY A 223 5.26 8.17 13.15
C GLY A 223 3.82 8.56 13.42
N MET A 224 3.43 8.48 14.69
CA MET A 224 2.11 8.83 15.21
C MET A 224 2.22 10.05 16.12
N ILE A 225 1.34 11.02 15.93
CA ILE A 225 1.21 12.14 16.86
C ILE A 225 0.33 11.69 18.03
N LEU A 226 0.88 11.71 19.25
CA LEU A 226 0.17 11.27 20.45
C LEU A 226 -0.45 12.42 21.24
N GLY A 227 -0.01 13.65 20.99
CA GLY A 227 -0.54 14.81 21.67
C GLY A 227 0.10 16.11 21.22
N GLU A 228 -0.65 17.19 21.40
CA GLU A 228 -0.27 18.53 21.00
C GLU A 228 -0.69 19.49 22.11
N SER A 229 0.18 20.43 22.47
CA SER A 229 -0.13 21.39 23.53
C SER A 229 0.72 22.65 23.44
N TRP A 230 0.15 23.76 23.93
CA TRP A 230 0.95 24.93 24.27
C TRP A 230 1.77 24.64 25.53
N THR A 231 3.06 24.92 25.47
CA THR A 231 3.98 24.78 26.60
C THR A 231 4.86 26.00 26.76
N LYS A 232 5.59 26.06 27.87
CA LYS A 232 6.63 27.05 28.13
C LYS A 232 7.96 26.35 28.13
N ASP A 233 8.86 26.81 27.28
CA ASP A 233 10.23 26.34 27.28
C ASP A 233 11.14 27.36 27.98
N TYR A 234 12.12 26.86 28.73
CA TYR A 234 13.03 27.63 29.56
C TYR A 234 14.45 27.52 29.01
N ALA A 235 14.65 28.05 27.81
CA ALA A 235 15.94 28.01 27.11
C ALA A 235 17.06 28.76 27.88
N VAL A 236 16.71 29.72 28.74
CA VAL A 236 17.63 30.45 29.62
C VAL A 236 16.99 30.62 31.00
N LEU A 237 17.80 30.57 32.06
CA LEU A 237 17.35 30.79 33.43
C LEU A 237 16.49 32.06 33.53
N LEU A 238 15.26 31.92 34.03
CA LEU A 238 14.25 32.98 34.23
C LEU A 238 13.59 33.58 32.97
N TYR A 239 13.86 33.07 31.77
CA TYR A 239 13.13 33.43 30.55
C TYR A 239 12.32 32.24 30.04
N SER A 240 10.99 32.42 29.95
CA SER A 240 10.10 31.43 29.35
C SER A 240 9.62 31.91 27.99
N VAL A 241 9.75 31.07 26.97
CA VAL A 241 9.16 31.30 25.65
C VAL A 241 7.97 30.38 25.48
N MET A 242 6.85 30.92 25.02
CA MET A 242 5.68 30.12 24.68
C MET A 242 5.97 29.36 23.40
N THR A 243 5.75 28.05 23.41
CA THR A 243 6.01 27.18 22.26
C THR A 243 4.83 26.24 22.07
N TYR A 244 4.61 25.82 20.83
CA TYR A 244 3.66 24.76 20.53
C TYR A 244 4.42 23.44 20.44
N GLN A 245 4.08 22.49 21.30
CA GLN A 245 4.74 21.19 21.38
C GLN A 245 3.90 20.12 20.69
N VAL A 246 4.56 19.35 19.85
CA VAL A 246 4.04 18.14 19.22
C VAL A 246 4.79 16.93 19.79
N ARG A 247 4.05 15.94 20.30
CA ARG A 247 4.60 14.66 20.79
C ARG A 247 4.49 13.62 19.68
N LEU A 248 5.64 13.29 19.08
CA LEU A 248 5.77 12.29 18.03
C LEU A 248 6.22 10.96 18.63
N PHE A 249 5.58 9.87 18.22
CA PHE A 249 5.96 8.51 18.55
C PHE A 249 6.38 7.78 17.28
N THR A 250 7.62 7.31 17.24
CA THR A 250 8.26 6.82 16.01
C THR A 250 9.17 5.62 16.30
N PHE A 251 9.34 4.75 15.31
CA PHE A 251 10.39 3.71 15.33
C PHE A 251 11.67 4.16 14.62
N THR A 252 11.67 5.36 14.02
CA THR A 252 12.84 6.00 13.42
C THR A 252 13.69 6.64 14.51
N THR A 253 15.02 6.54 14.38
CA THR A 253 15.90 7.08 15.42
C THR A 253 15.81 8.61 15.47
N PRO A 254 16.02 9.25 16.64
CA PRO A 254 15.92 10.71 16.77
C PRO A 254 16.83 11.48 15.81
N GLN A 255 17.95 10.89 15.38
CA GLN A 255 18.90 11.49 14.44
C GLN A 255 18.43 11.44 12.98
N GLU A 256 17.56 10.49 12.65
CA GLU A 256 17.00 10.33 11.30
C GLU A 256 15.75 11.18 11.08
N VAL A 257 15.06 11.60 12.16
CA VAL A 257 13.89 12.50 12.14
C VAL A 257 14.31 13.95 11.97
#